data_AF-A0A5J4QGP8-F1
#
_entry.id   AF-A0A5J4QGP8-F1
#
_cell.length_a   1.000
_cell.length_b   1.000
_cell.length_c   1.000
_cell.angle_alpha   90.00
_cell.angle_beta   90.00
_cell.angle_gamma   90.00
#
_symmetry.space_group_name_H-M   'P 1'
#
loop_
_entity.id
_entity.type
_entity.pdbx_description
1 polymer ?
#
loop_
_entity_poly.entity_id
_entity_poly.type
_entity_poly.pdbx_seq_one_letter_code
_entity_poly.pdbx_strand_id
1 'polypeptide(L)'
;MRKVYYIYNPRTQTYDRLYPTFRQKLLTKLRWILYMVSCAALAFLVVYLTQRSPTEKDLREENSKLLTQYNIVSRQLDEALGVLQDIQDRDDNLYRVIFQAVPISQAIRKAGYNNTNRYEELMNLADFELVVNTTQKLDLLNKQ
;
A
#
# COMPACT_ATOMS: atom_id res chain seq x y z
N MET A 1 5.00 -59.87 1.01
CA MET A 1 3.90 -60.86 1.12
C MET A 1 2.55 -60.13 1.14
N ARG A 2 1.54 -60.58 0.37
CA ARG A 2 0.24 -59.90 0.20
C ARG A 2 -0.69 -60.23 1.38
N LYS A 3 -1.27 -59.22 2.05
CA LYS A 3 -2.29 -59.43 3.11
C LYS A 3 -3.53 -60.12 2.51
N VAL A 4 -3.81 -61.34 2.97
CA VAL A 4 -4.98 -62.13 2.59
C VAL A 4 -5.97 -62.06 3.76
N TYR A 5 -7.21 -61.68 3.47
CA TYR A 5 -8.28 -61.63 4.46
C TYR A 5 -9.10 -62.91 4.34
N TYR A 6 -9.39 -63.56 5.47
CA TYR A 6 -10.19 -64.78 5.54
C TYR A 6 -11.51 -64.46 6.25
N ILE A 7 -12.62 -64.93 5.69
CA ILE A 7 -13.93 -64.90 6.35
C ILE A 7 -14.37 -66.34 6.57
N TYR A 8 -14.85 -66.64 7.78
CA TYR A 8 -15.36 -67.95 8.13
C TYR A 8 -16.77 -68.14 7.55
N ASN A 9 -16.99 -69.21 6.77
CA ASN A 9 -18.31 -69.57 6.28
C ASN A 9 -18.95 -70.62 7.22
N PRO A 10 -19.97 -70.24 8.02
CA PRO A 10 -20.54 -71.15 9.01
C PRO A 10 -21.30 -72.33 8.40
N ARG A 11 -21.57 -72.32 7.09
CA ARG A 11 -22.29 -73.42 6.40
C ARG A 11 -21.36 -74.52 5.91
N THR A 12 -20.14 -74.17 5.50
CA THR A 12 -19.15 -75.14 4.97
C THR A 12 -18.01 -75.41 5.95
N GLN A 13 -17.99 -74.73 7.10
CA GLN A 13 -16.92 -74.78 8.12
C GLN A 13 -15.52 -74.47 7.58
N THR A 14 -15.43 -73.86 6.38
CA THR A 14 -14.18 -73.51 5.71
C THR A 14 -13.91 -72.00 5.78
N TYR A 15 -12.62 -71.63 5.76
CA TYR A 15 -12.18 -70.25 5.68
C TYR A 15 -11.96 -69.85 4.21
N ASP A 16 -12.82 -68.97 3.70
CA ASP A 16 -12.71 -68.50 2.31
C ASP A 16 -11.85 -67.23 2.23
N ARG A 17 -10.96 -67.20 1.24
CA ARG A 17 -10.04 -66.09 0.98
C ARG A 17 -10.78 -64.96 0.27
N LEU A 18 -11.04 -63.86 0.97
CA LEU A 18 -11.60 -62.66 0.38
C LEU A 18 -10.47 -61.80 -0.20
N TYR A 19 -10.48 -61.60 -1.53
CA TYR A 19 -9.62 -60.63 -2.16
C TYR A 19 -10.29 -59.26 -2.16
N PRO A 20 -9.73 -58.24 -1.50
CA PRO A 20 -10.27 -56.89 -1.58
C PRO A 20 -10.25 -56.42 -3.03
N THR A 21 -11.43 -56.15 -3.58
CA THR A 21 -11.65 -55.78 -4.99
C THR A 21 -10.87 -54.50 -5.31
N PHE A 22 -10.27 -54.41 -6.50
CA PHE A 22 -9.50 -53.23 -6.92
C PHE A 22 -10.28 -51.91 -6.76
N ARG A 23 -11.59 -51.93 -7.03
CA ARG A 23 -12.49 -50.79 -6.85
C ARG A 23 -12.57 -50.31 -5.39
N GLN A 24 -12.60 -51.22 -4.42
CA GLN A 24 -12.65 -50.86 -2.99
C GLN A 24 -11.35 -50.22 -2.51
N LYS A 25 -10.20 -50.70 -3.01
CA LYS A 25 -8.90 -50.09 -2.74
C LYS A 25 -8.78 -48.69 -3.35
N LEU A 26 -9.27 -48.52 -4.58
CA LEU A 26 -9.27 -47.23 -5.26
C LEU A 26 -10.15 -46.21 -4.54
N LEU A 27 -11.37 -46.60 -4.14
CA LEU A 27 -12.28 -45.74 -3.37
C LEU A 27 -11.68 -45.34 -2.02
N THR A 28 -11.04 -46.28 -1.33
CA THR A 28 -10.35 -45.99 -0.06
C THR A 28 -9.23 -44.98 -0.27
N LYS A 29 -8.39 -45.17 -1.30
CA LYS A 29 -7.29 -44.25 -1.64
C LYS A 29 -7.78 -42.87 -2.07
N LEU A 30 -8.84 -42.80 -2.87
CA LEU A 30 -9.48 -41.55 -3.29
C LEU A 30 -9.97 -40.76 -2.07
N ARG A 31 -10.60 -41.44 -1.11
CA ARG A 31 -11.07 -40.80 0.13
C ARG A 31 -9.92 -40.18 0.94
N TRP A 32 -8.78 -40.86 1.03
CA TRP A 32 -7.57 -40.31 1.66
C TRP A 32 -7.02 -39.08 0.92
N ILE A 33 -7.04 -39.08 -0.41
CA ILE A 33 -6.60 -37.93 -1.21
C ILE A 33 -7.51 -36.72 -0.96
N LEU A 34 -8.83 -36.92 -0.92
CA LEU A 34 -9.77 -35.84 -0.61
C LEU A 34 -9.51 -35.22 0.76
N TYR A 35 -9.26 -36.04 1.79
CA TYR A 35 -8.90 -35.51 3.11
C TYR A 35 -7.61 -34.70 3.10
N MET A 36 -6.58 -35.16 2.39
CA MET A 36 -5.32 -34.43 2.27
C MET A 36 -5.49 -33.10 1.54
N VAL A 37 -6.28 -33.08 0.45
CA VAL A 37 -6.58 -31.86 -0.30
C VAL A 37 -7.37 -30.87 0.54
N SER A 38 -8.39 -31.32 1.27
CA SER A 38 -9.16 -30.45 2.18
C SER A 38 -8.28 -29.88 3.29
N CYS A 39 -7.39 -30.69 3.88
CA CYS A 39 -6.45 -30.22 4.91
C CYS A 39 -5.47 -29.19 4.34
N ALA A 40 -4.90 -29.45 3.16
CA ALA A 40 -4.00 -28.52 2.47
C ALA A 40 -4.69 -27.21 2.10
N ALA A 41 -5.93 -27.28 1.58
CA ALA A 41 -6.72 -26.10 1.26
C ALA A 41 -7.02 -25.25 2.50
N LEU A 42 -7.34 -25.88 3.63
CA LEU A 42 -7.60 -25.19 4.88
C LEU A 42 -6.34 -24.55 5.45
N ALA A 43 -5.21 -25.25 5.42
CA ALA A 43 -3.91 -24.70 5.81
C ALA A 43 -3.49 -23.52 4.93
N PHE A 44 -3.68 -23.63 3.61
CA PHE A 44 -3.40 -22.55 2.67
C PHE A 44 -4.28 -21.33 2.93
N LEU A 45 -5.56 -21.52 3.22
CA LEU A 45 -6.50 -20.44 3.53
C LEU A 45 -6.08 -19.70 4.81
N VAL A 46 -5.66 -20.42 5.86
CA VAL A 46 -5.15 -19.81 7.09
C VAL A 46 -3.92 -18.94 6.80
N VAL A 47 -2.93 -19.48 6.07
CA VAL A 47 -1.72 -18.71 5.71
C VAL A 47 -2.08 -17.47 4.89
N TYR A 48 -2.96 -17.62 3.90
CA TYR A 48 -3.39 -16.52 3.04
C TYR A 48 -4.06 -15.37 3.82
N LEU A 49 -4.94 -15.69 4.76
CA LEU A 49 -5.57 -14.69 5.63
C LEU A 49 -4.56 -14.04 6.57
N THR A 50 -3.63 -14.82 7.12
CA THR A 50 -2.58 -14.28 8.00
C THR A 50 -1.54 -13.45 7.28
N GLN A 51 -1.39 -13.54 5.95
CA GLN A 51 -0.41 -12.76 5.20
C GLN A 51 -0.98 -11.41 4.73
N ARG A 52 -2.30 -11.34 4.49
CA ARG A 52 -2.98 -10.06 4.22
C ARG A 52 -2.96 -9.11 5.41
N SER A 53 -3.19 -9.64 6.62
CA SER A 53 -3.26 -8.83 7.85
C SER A 53 -1.98 -8.06 8.23
N PRO A 54 -0.75 -8.64 8.19
CA PRO A 54 0.48 -7.92 8.48
C PRO A 54 0.79 -6.91 7.39
N THR A 55 0.69 -7.29 6.10
CA THR A 55 0.98 -6.38 5.00
C THR A 55 0.06 -5.15 4.99
N GLU A 56 -1.23 -5.30 5.30
CA GLU A 56 -2.14 -4.16 5.40
C GLU A 56 -1.85 -3.25 6.60
N LYS A 57 -1.42 -3.82 7.73
CA LYS A 57 -1.03 -3.05 8.92
C LYS A 57 0.26 -2.28 8.67
N ASP A 58 1.26 -2.94 8.12
CA ASP A 58 2.56 -2.35 7.78
C ASP A 58 2.37 -1.20 6.78
N LEU A 59 1.54 -1.41 5.75
CA LEU A 59 1.23 -0.39 4.76
C LEU A 59 0.50 0.81 5.36
N ARG A 60 -0.41 0.59 6.31
CA ARG A 60 -1.09 1.69 7.04
C ARG A 60 -0.11 2.47 7.92
N GLU A 61 0.80 1.77 8.59
CA GLU A 61 1.84 2.41 9.39
C GLU A 61 2.78 3.25 8.52
N GLU A 62 3.23 2.70 7.40
CA GLU A 62 4.07 3.41 6.43
C GLU A 62 3.37 4.66 5.88
N ASN A 63 2.11 4.55 5.49
CA ASN A 63 1.32 5.69 5.02
C ASN A 63 1.20 6.78 6.10
N SER A 64 0.94 6.41 7.36
CA SER A 64 0.88 7.38 8.47
C SER A 64 2.22 8.09 8.73
N LYS A 65 3.34 7.37 8.58
CA LYS A 65 4.69 7.94 8.68
C LYS A 65 4.96 8.91 7.55
N LEU A 66 4.61 8.55 6.32
CA LEU A 66 4.73 9.42 5.15
C LEU A 66 3.94 10.72 5.34
N LEU A 67 2.67 10.64 5.74
CA LEU A 67 1.85 11.82 6.02
C LEU A 67 2.47 12.73 7.09
N THR A 68 3.05 12.14 8.13
CA THR A 68 3.75 12.91 9.17
C THR A 68 4.98 13.63 8.61
N GLN A 69 5.77 12.96 7.77
CA GLN A 69 6.94 13.56 7.11
C GLN A 69 6.53 14.71 6.17
N TYR A 70 5.48 14.53 5.37
CA TYR A 70 4.95 15.59 4.52
C TYR A 70 4.51 16.81 5.33
N ASN A 71 3.85 16.61 6.48
CA ASN A 71 3.47 17.71 7.36
C ASN A 71 4.68 18.47 7.91
N ILE A 72 5.76 17.76 8.27
CA ILE A 72 7.01 18.39 8.72
C ILE A 72 7.63 19.24 7.61
N VAL A 73 7.71 18.69 6.39
CA VAL A 73 8.25 19.42 5.22
C VAL A 73 7.39 20.64 4.89
N SER A 74 6.06 20.49 4.93
CA SER A 74 5.12 21.58 4.68
C SER A 74 5.30 22.74 5.67
N ARG A 75 5.58 22.44 6.94
CA ARG A 75 5.91 23.46 7.96
C ARG A 75 7.25 24.14 7.70
N GLN A 76 8.29 23.39 7.34
CA GLN A 76 9.59 23.97 6.99
C GLN A 76 9.48 24.90 5.78
N LEU A 77 8.66 24.54 4.79
CA LEU A 77 8.37 25.42 3.66
C LEU A 77 7.63 26.68 4.08
N ASP A 78 6.67 26.60 5.01
CA ASP A 78 5.98 27.78 5.54
C ASP A 78 6.94 28.75 6.25
N GLU A 79 7.86 28.20 7.07
CA GLU A 79 8.89 28.99 7.73
C GLU A 79 9.84 29.65 6.71
N ALA A 80 10.28 28.92 5.69
CA ALA A 80 11.15 29.45 4.64
C ALA A 80 10.47 30.55 3.82
N LEU A 81 9.19 30.36 3.46
CA LEU A 81 8.38 31.38 2.79
C LEU A 81 8.19 32.63 3.66
N GLY A 82 8.01 32.46 4.97
CA GLY A 82 7.92 33.57 5.92
C GLY A 82 9.21 34.39 5.99
N VAL A 83 10.37 33.73 6.03
CA VAL A 83 11.69 34.41 6.00
C VAL A 83 11.92 35.13 4.67
N LEU A 84 11.57 34.49 3.55
CA LEU A 84 11.65 35.10 2.23
C LEU A 84 10.80 36.36 2.13
N GLN A 85 9.59 36.35 2.69
CA GLN A 85 8.72 37.53 2.73
C GLN A 85 9.34 38.68 3.55
N ASP A 86 9.92 38.41 4.73
CA ASP A 86 10.62 39.44 5.52
C ASP A 86 11.82 40.04 4.77
N ILE A 87 12.58 39.20 4.03
CA ILE A 87 13.67 39.68 3.18
C ILE A 87 13.12 40.58 2.06
N GLN A 88 12.04 40.17 1.39
CA GLN A 88 11.40 40.98 0.34
C GLN A 88 10.89 42.32 0.87
N ASP A 89 10.26 42.34 2.04
CA ASP A 89 9.74 43.57 2.63
C ASP A 89 10.87 44.54 3.01
N ARG A 90 12.01 44.01 3.47
CA ARG A 90 13.22 44.80 3.73
C ARG A 90 13.84 45.33 2.45
N ASP A 91 13.91 44.50 1.42
CA ASP A 91 14.47 44.86 0.12
C ASP A 91 13.63 45.96 -0.56
N ASP A 92 12.30 45.79 -0.60
CA ASP A 92 11.36 46.77 -1.14
C ASP A 92 11.46 48.12 -0.39
N ASN A 93 11.67 48.09 0.93
CA ASN A 93 11.91 49.30 1.71
C ASN A 93 13.26 49.95 1.42
N LEU A 94 14.33 49.16 1.28
CA LEU A 94 15.68 49.66 0.99
C LEU A 94 15.75 50.32 -0.40
N TYR A 95 15.24 49.65 -1.43
CA TYR A 95 15.23 50.17 -2.80
C TYR A 95 14.44 51.46 -2.95
N ARG A 96 13.34 51.59 -2.21
CA ARG A 96 12.57 52.83 -2.16
C ARG A 96 13.35 53.98 -1.55
N VAL A 97 14.09 53.73 -0.46
CA VAL A 97 14.81 54.78 0.29
C VAL A 97 16.10 55.20 -0.41
N ILE A 98 16.87 54.26 -0.96
CA ILE A 98 18.19 54.55 -1.54
C ILE A 98 18.09 54.93 -3.02
N PHE A 99 17.25 54.23 -3.79
CA PHE A 99 17.24 54.36 -5.25
C PHE A 99 15.98 55.04 -5.81
N GLN A 100 15.00 55.37 -4.95
CA GLN A 100 13.66 55.86 -5.37
C GLN A 100 13.02 54.98 -6.45
N ALA A 101 13.39 53.70 -6.49
CA ALA A 101 12.91 52.76 -7.48
C ALA A 101 11.52 52.25 -7.11
N VAL A 102 10.67 52.04 -8.12
CA VAL A 102 9.35 51.43 -7.92
C VAL A 102 9.54 49.93 -7.63
N PRO A 103 8.97 49.39 -6.55
CA PRO A 103 9.10 47.97 -6.23
C PRO A 103 8.47 47.11 -7.32
N ILE A 104 9.05 45.93 -7.57
CA ILE A 104 8.52 44.96 -8.52
C ILE A 104 7.15 44.49 -8.02
N SER A 105 6.12 44.56 -8.88
CA SER A 105 4.77 44.17 -8.46
C SER A 105 4.67 42.68 -8.13
N GLN A 106 3.87 42.35 -7.10
CA GLN A 106 3.63 40.95 -6.72
C GLN A 106 3.05 40.11 -7.87
N ALA A 107 2.33 40.74 -8.80
CA ALA A 107 1.78 40.08 -9.99
C ALA A 107 2.87 39.60 -10.95
N ILE A 108 3.97 40.34 -11.08
CA ILE A 108 5.14 39.91 -11.87
C ILE A 108 5.91 38.83 -11.12
N ARG A 109 6.10 38.97 -9.80
CA ARG A 109 6.76 37.93 -8.96
C ARG A 109 6.02 36.60 -8.97
N LYS A 110 4.68 36.63 -9.02
CA LYS A 110 3.82 35.43 -9.07
C LYS A 110 3.42 35.03 -10.50
N ALA A 111 3.94 35.72 -11.53
CA ALA A 111 3.59 35.44 -12.91
C ALA A 111 3.96 33.99 -13.30
N GLY A 112 3.03 33.31 -13.98
CA GLY A 112 3.18 31.90 -14.37
C GLY A 112 2.91 30.87 -13.26
N TYR A 113 2.36 31.28 -12.10
CA TYR A 113 1.78 30.36 -11.11
C TYR A 113 0.32 29.95 -11.46
N ASN A 114 -0.37 30.75 -12.29
CA ASN A 114 -1.79 30.59 -12.62
C ASN A 114 -2.11 29.42 -13.59
N ASN A 115 -1.21 28.46 -13.78
CA ASN A 115 -1.45 27.31 -14.64
C ASN A 115 -2.14 26.20 -13.83
N THR A 116 -3.47 26.22 -13.83
CA THR A 116 -4.33 25.26 -13.12
C THR A 116 -4.07 23.80 -13.52
N ASN A 117 -3.65 23.54 -14.76
CA ASN A 117 -3.40 22.18 -15.25
C ASN A 117 -2.16 21.49 -14.64
N ARG A 118 -1.25 22.20 -13.95
CA ARG A 118 0.00 21.59 -13.43
C ARG A 118 -0.21 20.65 -12.25
N TYR A 119 -1.34 20.78 -11.55
CA TYR A 119 -1.63 20.01 -10.34
C TYR A 119 -2.76 18.99 -10.53
N GLU A 120 -3.40 18.94 -11.71
CA GLU A 120 -4.51 18.02 -12.01
C GLU A 120 -4.09 16.54 -11.87
N GLU A 121 -2.86 16.20 -12.28
CA GLU A 121 -2.34 14.83 -12.14
C GLU A 121 -2.20 14.41 -10.68
N LEU A 122 -1.93 15.36 -9.79
CA LEU A 122 -1.78 15.13 -8.35
C LEU A 122 -3.14 15.02 -7.64
N MET A 123 -4.21 15.57 -8.23
CA MET A 123 -5.59 15.50 -7.69
C MET A 123 -6.19 14.09 -7.70
N ASN A 124 -5.63 13.16 -8.49
CA ASN A 124 -6.06 11.77 -8.54
C ASN A 124 -5.58 10.93 -7.33
N LEU A 125 -4.80 11.51 -6.41
CA LEU A 125 -4.27 10.83 -5.23
C LEU A 125 -5.24 10.96 -4.04
N ALA A 126 -5.28 9.94 -3.17
CA ALA A 126 -6.15 9.95 -1.98
C ALA A 126 -5.85 11.13 -1.03
N ASP A 127 -4.57 11.52 -0.92
CA ASP A 127 -4.09 12.62 -0.08
C ASP A 127 -3.61 13.82 -0.93
N PHE A 128 -4.29 14.07 -2.06
CA PHE A 128 -3.87 15.07 -3.04
C PHE A 128 -3.71 16.47 -2.44
N GLU A 129 -4.53 16.86 -1.45
CA GLU A 129 -4.50 18.20 -0.86
C GLU A 129 -3.13 18.52 -0.25
N LEU A 130 -2.55 17.57 0.49
CA LEU A 130 -1.25 17.75 1.14
C LEU A 130 -0.12 17.80 0.10
N VAL A 131 -0.17 16.93 -0.91
CA VAL A 131 0.84 16.85 -1.98
C VAL A 131 0.79 18.09 -2.86
N VAL A 132 -0.40 18.52 -3.26
CA VAL A 132 -0.61 19.72 -4.08
C VAL A 132 -0.17 20.96 -3.31
N ASN A 133 -0.55 21.11 -2.04
CA ASN A 133 -0.13 22.26 -1.24
C ASN A 133 1.40 22.30 -1.04
N THR A 134 2.02 21.15 -0.76
CA THR A 134 3.48 21.07 -0.56
C THR A 134 4.24 21.37 -1.87
N THR A 135 3.79 20.83 -3.00
CA THR A 135 4.39 21.11 -4.32
C THR A 135 4.19 22.56 -4.76
N GLN A 136 3.01 23.14 -4.47
CA GLN A 136 2.74 24.56 -4.68
C GLN A 136 3.68 25.45 -3.88
N LYS A 137 3.87 25.18 -2.59
CA LYS A 137 4.81 25.92 -1.73
C LYS A 137 6.25 25.83 -2.24
N LEU A 138 6.67 24.64 -2.67
CA LEU A 138 8.01 24.41 -3.24
C LEU A 138 8.19 25.17 -4.56
N ASP A 139 7.21 25.14 -5.45
CA ASP A 139 7.23 25.89 -6.71
C ASP A 139 7.29 27.41 -6.48
N LEU A 140 6.59 27.92 -5.46
CA LEU A 140 6.65 29.32 -5.05
C LEU A 140 8.05 29.69 -4.55
N LEU A 141 8.67 28.82 -3.75
CA LEU A 141 10.01 29.01 -3.22
C LEU A 141 11.07 29.01 -4.33
N ASN A 142 11.00 28.08 -5.29
CA ASN A 142 11.95 27.99 -6.41
C ASN A 142 11.91 29.20 -7.37
N LYS A 143 10.83 29.99 -7.35
CA LYS A 143 10.68 31.17 -8.20
C LYS A 143 11.19 32.47 -7.57
N GLN A 144 11.40 32.48 -6.25
CA GLN A 144 11.93 33.64 -5.53
C GLN A 144 13.45 33.69 -5.65
#